data_AF-A0A349M9Z4-F1
#
_entry.id   AF-A0A349M9Z4-F1
#
_cell.length_a   1.000
_cell.length_b   1.000
_cell.length_c   1.000
_cell.angle_alpha   90.00
_cell.angle_beta   90.00
_cell.angle_gamma   90.00
#
_symmetry.space_group_name_H-M   'P 1'
#
loop_
_entity.id
_entity.type
_entity.pdbx_description
1 polymer ?
#
loop_
_entity_poly.entity_id
_entity_poly.type
_entity_poly.pdbx_seq_one_letter_code
_entity_poly.pdbx_strand_id
1 'polypeptide(L)'
;MVPRIAALTAMAKKKTYRRRSAKSNQNRLKHLISAACVFGGLYVGWQYYQAHFVTPWHAAGDRAGQEAAESFYGRDVQRAAERYDLDYGYLMALLMLECSGKKPAGARFEPHIFKQLQRVRDGKRENYENVTAAHLTDASDDALRNLATSWGPFQLMGYKCILLDVNIRDIRGPNGIKHGANWINQTYGQVMRQGRFRDCFHMHNTGQPYPRTGLPRTHDPQYVPRGLSMMKQFAPSTAHATN
;
A
#
# COMPACT_ATOMS: atom_id res chain seq x y z
N MET A 1 18.85 20.67 -103.82
CA MET A 1 17.72 19.77 -103.48
C MET A 1 18.18 18.81 -102.41
N VAL A 2 17.66 18.94 -101.20
CA VAL A 2 18.05 18.17 -100.01
C VAL A 2 17.00 17.09 -99.75
N PRO A 3 17.39 15.85 -99.43
CA PRO A 3 16.54 14.97 -98.64
C PRO A 3 17.31 14.46 -97.43
N ARG A 4 16.81 14.68 -96.21
CA ARG A 4 17.20 13.89 -95.03
C ARG A 4 16.07 13.71 -94.01
N ILE A 5 15.69 12.45 -93.89
CA ILE A 5 15.51 11.67 -92.65
C ILE A 5 14.30 12.01 -91.77
N ALA A 6 13.34 11.08 -91.80
CA ALA A 6 12.23 10.97 -90.85
C ALA A 6 12.75 10.57 -89.46
N ALA A 7 12.34 11.31 -88.43
CA ALA A 7 12.64 11.01 -87.03
C ALA A 7 11.58 10.09 -86.42
N LEU A 8 12.06 8.96 -85.88
CA LEU A 8 11.31 8.01 -85.06
C LEU A 8 10.87 8.66 -83.74
N THR A 9 9.57 8.66 -83.46
CA THR A 9 9.01 9.11 -82.18
C THR A 9 8.69 7.89 -81.32
N ALA A 10 9.54 7.58 -80.33
CA ALA A 10 9.26 6.53 -79.35
C ALA A 10 8.51 7.11 -78.15
N MET A 11 7.25 6.68 -77.96
CA MET A 11 6.42 7.00 -76.80
C MET A 11 6.97 6.35 -75.51
N ALA A 12 7.38 7.17 -74.54
CA ALA A 12 7.68 6.72 -73.18
C ALA A 12 6.38 6.53 -72.36
N LYS A 13 6.02 5.29 -72.05
CA LYS A 13 4.95 4.97 -71.07
C LYS A 13 5.41 5.32 -69.64
N LYS A 14 4.91 6.42 -69.07
CA LYS A 14 5.03 6.71 -67.63
C LYS A 14 4.21 5.69 -66.81
N LYS A 15 4.88 4.83 -66.03
CA LYS A 15 4.24 4.00 -64.99
C LYS A 15 3.79 4.91 -63.82
N THR A 16 2.49 5.09 -63.66
CA THR A 16 1.89 5.69 -62.45
C THR A 16 1.96 4.72 -61.27
N TYR A 17 2.96 4.88 -60.40
CA TYR A 17 2.99 4.25 -59.08
C TYR A 17 2.04 5.03 -58.13
N ARG A 18 0.77 4.61 -58.09
CA ARG A 18 -0.30 5.23 -57.27
C ARG A 18 -0.08 4.98 -55.77
N ARG A 19 0.26 6.03 -55.01
CA ARG A 19 -0.41 6.58 -53.79
C ARG A 19 -1.15 5.67 -52.76
N ARG A 20 -0.99 4.34 -52.76
CA ARG A 20 -1.69 3.42 -51.83
C ARG A 20 -1.04 3.26 -50.45
N SER A 21 0.24 3.63 -50.30
CA SER A 21 1.01 3.43 -49.06
C SER A 21 0.63 4.39 -47.91
N ALA A 22 0.44 5.68 -48.20
CA ALA A 22 0.21 6.70 -47.16
C ALA A 22 -1.13 6.53 -46.41
N LYS A 23 -2.21 6.16 -47.12
CA LYS A 23 -3.55 5.99 -46.53
C LYS A 23 -3.64 4.73 -45.63
N SER A 24 -2.90 3.68 -46.00
CA SER A 24 -2.78 2.46 -45.19
C SER A 24 -2.04 2.71 -43.86
N ASN A 25 -0.93 3.46 -43.92
CA ASN A 25 -0.20 3.87 -42.71
C ASN A 25 -1.01 4.78 -41.78
N GLN A 26 -1.82 5.70 -42.34
CA GLN A 26 -2.69 6.55 -41.54
C GLN A 26 -3.80 5.75 -40.83
N ASN A 27 -4.38 4.75 -41.50
CA ASN A 27 -5.37 3.86 -40.87
C ASN A 27 -4.74 3.00 -39.78
N ARG A 28 -3.54 2.43 -40.02
CA ARG A 28 -2.79 1.68 -39.00
C ARG A 28 -2.46 2.53 -37.78
N LEU A 29 -2.03 3.78 -37.98
CA LEU A 29 -1.77 4.72 -36.89
C LEU A 29 -3.05 5.03 -36.09
N LYS A 30 -4.18 5.25 -36.76
CA LYS A 30 -5.48 5.44 -36.08
C LYS A 30 -5.88 4.21 -35.27
N HIS A 31 -5.70 3.01 -35.80
CA HIS A 31 -5.98 1.78 -35.06
C HIS A 31 -5.05 1.60 -33.86
N LEU A 32 -3.76 1.93 -33.99
CA LEU A 32 -2.80 1.88 -32.88
C LEU A 32 -3.15 2.87 -31.78
N ILE A 33 -3.49 4.12 -32.13
CA ILE A 33 -3.92 5.14 -31.16
C ILE A 33 -5.22 4.71 -30.48
N SER A 34 -6.20 4.23 -31.24
CA SER A 34 -7.47 3.73 -30.69
C SER A 34 -7.25 2.56 -29.72
N ALA A 35 -6.42 1.59 -30.12
CA ALA A 35 -6.04 0.48 -29.24
C ALA A 35 -5.33 0.98 -27.98
N ALA A 36 -4.38 1.90 -28.09
CA ALA A 36 -3.69 2.49 -26.94
C ALA A 36 -4.66 3.22 -25.99
N CYS A 37 -5.64 3.96 -26.52
CA CYS A 37 -6.68 4.59 -25.72
C CYS A 37 -7.56 3.56 -25.01
N VAL A 38 -7.98 2.50 -25.69
CA VAL A 38 -8.78 1.41 -25.09
C VAL A 38 -8.00 0.71 -23.99
N PHE A 39 -6.77 0.26 -24.26
CA PHE A 39 -5.94 -0.41 -23.27
C PHE A 39 -5.56 0.52 -22.11
N GLY A 40 -5.27 1.79 -22.39
CA GLY A 40 -5.04 2.80 -21.36
C GLY A 40 -6.25 3.02 -20.46
N GLY A 41 -7.44 3.12 -21.05
CA GLY A 41 -8.70 3.23 -20.31
C GLY A 41 -9.00 2.01 -19.46
N LEU A 42 -8.81 0.80 -20.02
CA LEU A 42 -8.96 -0.45 -19.27
C LEU A 42 -7.95 -0.56 -18.13
N TYR A 43 -6.69 -0.15 -18.35
CA TYR A 43 -5.66 -0.14 -17.32
C TYR A 43 -6.01 0.83 -16.17
N VAL A 44 -6.44 2.06 -16.49
CA VAL A 44 -6.86 3.03 -15.47
C VAL A 44 -8.10 2.53 -14.72
N GLY A 45 -9.09 1.99 -15.43
CA GLY A 45 -10.28 1.38 -14.83
C GLY A 45 -9.93 0.22 -13.90
N TRP A 46 -8.98 -0.62 -14.30
CA TRP A 46 -8.47 -1.72 -13.49
C TRP A 46 -7.76 -1.22 -12.22
N GLN A 47 -6.87 -0.22 -12.34
CA GLN A 47 -6.20 0.39 -11.19
C GLN A 47 -7.20 1.03 -10.22
N TYR A 48 -8.22 1.70 -10.75
CA TYR A 48 -9.30 2.26 -9.94
C TYR A 48 -10.08 1.18 -9.20
N TYR A 49 -10.44 0.08 -9.89
CA TYR A 49 -11.13 -1.05 -9.29
C TYR A 49 -10.30 -1.65 -8.14
N GLN A 50 -9.03 -1.91 -8.39
CA GLN A 50 -8.09 -2.45 -7.39
C GLN A 50 -7.90 -1.52 -6.18
N ALA A 51 -8.06 -0.21 -6.32
CA ALA A 51 -7.92 0.73 -5.21
C ALA A 51 -9.19 0.85 -4.33
N HIS A 52 -10.34 0.35 -4.81
CA HIS A 52 -11.66 0.61 -4.20
C HIS A 52 -12.44 -0.65 -3.84
N PHE A 53 -12.21 -1.77 -4.52
CA PHE A 53 -12.95 -3.01 -4.35
C PHE A 53 -12.02 -4.17 -4.06
N VAL A 54 -12.41 -5.04 -3.12
CA VAL A 54 -11.65 -6.26 -2.83
C VAL A 54 -11.87 -7.26 -3.95
N THR A 55 -10.79 -7.84 -4.46
CA THR A 55 -10.91 -8.90 -5.46
C THR A 55 -11.31 -10.24 -4.83
N PRO A 56 -11.97 -11.13 -5.58
CA PRO A 56 -12.47 -12.40 -5.03
C PRO A 56 -11.40 -13.29 -4.38
N TRP A 57 -10.18 -13.32 -4.92
CA TRP A 57 -9.08 -14.14 -4.37
C TRP A 57 -8.55 -13.60 -3.04
N HIS A 58 -8.44 -12.28 -2.86
CA HIS A 58 -8.07 -11.71 -1.57
C HIS A 58 -9.14 -11.99 -0.52
N ALA A 59 -10.42 -11.81 -0.86
CA ALA A 59 -11.52 -12.11 0.05
C ALA A 59 -11.58 -13.60 0.50
N ALA A 60 -11.09 -14.52 -0.33
CA ALA A 60 -10.99 -15.94 0.05
C ALA A 60 -9.83 -16.19 1.01
N GLY A 61 -8.64 -15.64 0.72
CA GLY A 61 -7.46 -15.77 1.59
C GLY A 61 -7.64 -15.10 2.95
N ASP A 62 -8.32 -13.96 3.01
CA ASP A 62 -8.52 -13.19 4.24
C ASP A 62 -9.44 -13.90 5.26
N ARG A 63 -10.32 -14.80 4.79
CA ARG A 63 -11.12 -15.68 5.68
C ARG A 63 -10.26 -16.78 6.31
N ALA A 64 -9.20 -17.20 5.61
CA ALA A 64 -8.26 -18.18 6.13
C ALA A 64 -7.33 -17.48 7.15
N GLY A 65 -7.60 -17.70 8.44
CA GLY A 65 -6.80 -17.14 9.54
C GLY A 65 -7.61 -16.33 10.53
N GLN A 66 -8.88 -16.03 10.25
CA GLN A 66 -9.77 -15.33 11.20
C GLN A 66 -9.82 -16.05 12.55
N GLU A 67 -10.17 -17.34 12.56
CA GLU A 67 -10.28 -18.14 13.79
C GLU A 67 -8.96 -18.21 14.55
N ALA A 68 -7.84 -18.34 13.83
CA ALA A 68 -6.51 -18.34 14.43
C ALA A 68 -6.18 -16.99 15.06
N ALA A 69 -6.50 -15.88 14.39
CA ALA A 69 -6.30 -14.54 14.92
C ALA A 69 -7.11 -14.31 16.20
N GLU A 70 -8.38 -14.68 16.21
CA GLU A 70 -9.25 -14.57 17.39
C GLU A 70 -8.72 -15.40 18.56
N SER A 71 -8.35 -16.65 18.31
CA SER A 71 -7.78 -17.56 19.31
C SER A 71 -6.46 -17.03 19.89
N PHE A 72 -5.56 -16.53 19.04
CA PHE A 72 -4.21 -16.13 19.45
C PHE A 72 -4.10 -14.73 20.04
N TYR A 73 -4.97 -13.81 19.61
CA TYR A 73 -4.84 -12.38 19.86
C TYR A 73 -6.12 -11.73 20.36
N GLY A 74 -7.29 -12.33 20.15
CA GLY A 74 -8.59 -11.69 20.38
C GLY A 74 -8.73 -11.10 21.79
N ARG A 75 -8.31 -11.84 22.83
CA ARG A 75 -8.37 -11.35 24.21
C ARG A 75 -7.49 -10.12 24.46
N ASP A 76 -6.27 -10.12 23.95
CA ASP A 76 -5.33 -9.02 24.17
C ASP A 76 -5.71 -7.79 23.32
N VAL A 77 -6.23 -8.02 22.11
CA VAL A 77 -6.78 -6.96 21.25
C VAL A 77 -8.02 -6.35 21.88
N GLN A 78 -8.94 -7.15 22.43
CA GLN A 78 -10.14 -6.66 23.13
C GLN A 78 -9.76 -5.74 24.30
N ARG A 79 -8.84 -6.19 25.16
CA ARG A 79 -8.35 -5.37 26.28
C ARG A 79 -7.70 -4.07 25.82
N ALA A 80 -6.96 -4.11 24.71
CA ALA A 80 -6.34 -2.91 24.15
C ALA A 80 -7.37 -1.96 23.54
N ALA A 81 -8.37 -2.50 22.83
CA ALA A 81 -9.49 -1.75 22.27
C ALA A 81 -10.25 -1.00 23.36
N GLU A 82 -10.63 -1.68 24.44
CA GLU A 82 -11.30 -1.08 25.60
C GLU A 82 -10.43 -0.02 26.28
N ARG A 83 -9.15 -0.34 26.52
CA ARG A 83 -8.22 0.56 27.23
C ARG A 83 -8.03 1.89 26.51
N TYR A 84 -7.94 1.85 25.18
CA TYR A 84 -7.64 3.02 24.38
C TYR A 84 -8.86 3.56 23.64
N ASP A 85 -10.07 3.05 23.89
CA ASP A 85 -11.28 3.43 23.16
C ASP A 85 -11.06 3.39 21.63
N LEU A 86 -10.62 2.21 21.15
CA LEU A 86 -10.39 1.91 19.74
C LEU A 86 -11.33 0.81 19.26
N ASP A 87 -11.59 0.77 17.96
CA ASP A 87 -12.47 -0.24 17.37
C ASP A 87 -11.77 -1.62 17.32
N TYR A 88 -12.38 -2.61 17.98
CA TYR A 88 -11.89 -3.99 18.02
C TYR A 88 -11.75 -4.59 16.61
N GLY A 89 -12.78 -4.41 15.77
CA GLY A 89 -12.82 -4.97 14.43
C GLY A 89 -11.73 -4.39 13.53
N TYR A 90 -11.43 -3.09 13.67
CA TYR A 90 -10.31 -2.44 13.01
C TYR A 90 -8.98 -3.03 13.45
N LEU A 91 -8.74 -3.20 14.76
CA LEU A 91 -7.48 -3.76 15.26
C LEU A 91 -7.29 -5.20 14.77
N MET A 92 -8.32 -6.04 14.84
CA MET A 92 -8.25 -7.41 14.32
C MET A 92 -8.02 -7.46 12.81
N ALA A 93 -8.69 -6.59 12.05
CA ALA A 93 -8.49 -6.50 10.60
C ALA A 93 -7.08 -6.02 10.23
N LEU A 94 -6.55 -5.04 10.94
CA LEU A 94 -5.18 -4.58 10.77
C LEU A 94 -4.19 -5.70 11.05
N LEU A 95 -4.36 -6.42 12.16
CA LEU A 95 -3.52 -7.57 12.51
C LEU A 95 -3.51 -8.62 11.40
N MET A 96 -4.67 -8.91 10.81
CA MET A 96 -4.76 -9.84 9.69
C MET A 96 -4.03 -9.34 8.44
N LEU A 97 -4.08 -8.04 8.13
CA LEU A 97 -3.27 -7.47 7.03
C LEU A 97 -1.77 -7.60 7.30
N GLU A 98 -1.36 -7.36 8.53
CA GLU A 98 0.05 -7.22 8.90
C GLU A 98 0.75 -8.57 9.19
N CYS A 99 0.04 -9.56 9.74
CA CYS A 99 0.62 -10.87 10.06
C CYS A 99 -0.25 -12.08 9.68
N SER A 100 -1.40 -11.87 9.05
CA SER A 100 -2.33 -12.94 8.65
C SER A 100 -2.80 -13.83 9.81
N GLY A 101 -2.88 -13.26 11.03
CA GLY A 101 -3.28 -13.99 12.23
C GLY A 101 -2.22 -14.97 12.76
N LYS A 102 -1.01 -15.02 12.18
CA LYS A 102 0.04 -15.97 12.58
C LYS A 102 0.64 -15.60 13.93
N LYS A 103 0.99 -16.61 14.74
CA LYS A 103 1.75 -16.48 15.99
C LYS A 103 2.93 -17.48 16.00
N PRO A 104 4.17 -17.05 16.31
CA PRO A 104 4.58 -15.68 16.57
C PRO A 104 4.41 -14.79 15.32
N ALA A 105 4.09 -13.52 15.54
CA ALA A 105 4.08 -12.55 14.45
C ALA A 105 5.51 -12.34 13.92
N GLY A 106 5.65 -12.17 12.60
CA GLY A 106 6.93 -11.97 11.95
C GLY A 106 7.57 -10.61 12.27
N ALA A 107 8.76 -10.41 11.74
CA ALA A 107 9.46 -9.14 11.76
C ALA A 107 10.04 -8.83 10.38
N ARG A 108 10.11 -7.56 10.01
CA ARG A 108 10.65 -7.14 8.71
C ARG A 108 11.63 -5.99 8.86
N PHE A 109 12.88 -6.23 8.49
CA PHE A 109 13.90 -5.20 8.43
C PHE A 109 13.69 -4.31 7.21
N GLU A 110 13.79 -3.00 7.39
CA GLU A 110 13.63 -2.00 6.33
C GLU A 110 14.97 -1.28 6.05
N PRO A 111 15.74 -1.71 5.03
CA PRO A 111 17.06 -1.16 4.75
C PRO A 111 17.07 0.35 4.50
N HIS A 112 15.99 0.88 3.91
CA HIS A 112 15.84 2.32 3.70
C HIS A 112 15.73 3.08 5.02
N ILE A 113 14.92 2.59 5.96
CA ILE A 113 14.73 3.22 7.27
C ILE A 113 16.03 3.18 8.06
N PHE A 114 16.75 2.06 8.04
CA PHE A 114 18.09 1.95 8.65
C PHE A 114 19.02 3.06 8.18
N LYS A 115 19.11 3.28 6.85
CA LYS A 115 19.92 4.36 6.28
C LYS A 115 19.46 5.75 6.74
N GLN A 116 18.15 5.98 6.89
CA GLN A 116 17.65 7.26 7.40
C GLN A 116 18.02 7.49 8.87
N LEU A 117 17.86 6.47 9.73
CA LEU A 117 18.24 6.54 11.15
C LEU A 117 19.76 6.75 11.30
N GLN A 118 20.57 6.06 10.49
CA GLN A 118 22.01 6.26 10.44
C GLN A 118 22.37 7.71 10.09
N ARG A 119 21.69 8.31 9.11
CA ARG A 119 21.90 9.73 8.77
C ARG A 119 21.52 10.68 9.90
N VAL A 120 20.50 10.35 10.69
CA VAL A 120 20.12 11.14 11.89
C VAL A 120 21.20 11.02 12.97
N ARG A 121 21.63 9.79 13.30
CA ARG A 121 22.72 9.55 14.26
C ARG A 121 24.00 10.30 13.87
N ASP A 122 24.39 10.21 12.60
CA ASP A 122 25.62 10.82 12.08
C ASP A 122 25.50 12.35 11.88
N GLY A 123 24.38 12.99 12.27
CA GLY A 123 24.16 14.44 12.10
C GLY A 123 23.97 14.90 10.64
N LYS A 124 23.81 13.98 9.69
CA LYS A 124 23.58 14.24 8.24
C LYS A 124 22.10 14.52 7.91
N ARG A 125 21.24 14.44 8.91
CA ARG A 125 19.80 14.70 8.86
C ARG A 125 19.37 15.16 10.25
N GLU A 126 18.59 16.22 10.34
CA GLU A 126 18.14 16.78 11.63
C GLU A 126 17.26 15.78 12.41
N ASN A 127 16.25 15.22 11.74
CA ASN A 127 15.33 14.27 12.33
C ASN A 127 14.74 13.32 11.28
N TYR A 128 14.30 12.14 11.72
CA TYR A 128 13.45 11.24 10.94
C TYR A 128 12.17 11.00 11.73
N GLU A 129 11.07 11.60 11.26
CA GLU A 129 9.84 11.74 12.05
C GLU A 129 10.13 12.37 13.42
N ASN A 130 9.84 11.68 14.52
CA ASN A 130 10.10 12.12 15.89
C ASN A 130 11.50 11.72 16.41
N VAL A 131 12.32 11.04 15.60
CA VAL A 131 13.66 10.59 15.99
C VAL A 131 14.69 11.68 15.71
N THR A 132 15.42 12.10 16.74
CA THR A 132 16.49 13.11 16.67
C THR A 132 17.84 12.45 16.95
N ALA A 133 18.94 13.17 16.70
CA ALA A 133 20.29 12.68 17.00
C ALA A 133 20.49 12.33 18.49
N ALA A 134 19.82 13.06 19.39
CA ALA A 134 19.87 12.81 20.83
C ALA A 134 19.26 11.45 21.22
N HIS A 135 18.22 11.00 20.51
CA HIS A 135 17.64 9.67 20.74
C HIS A 135 18.56 8.53 20.28
N LEU A 136 19.51 8.81 19.40
CA LEU A 136 20.39 7.83 18.77
C LEU A 136 21.84 7.97 19.23
N THR A 137 22.09 8.78 20.27
CA THR A 137 23.42 8.93 20.87
C THR A 137 23.91 7.55 21.31
N ASP A 138 25.11 7.19 20.89
CA ASP A 138 25.76 5.89 21.15
C ASP A 138 25.02 4.65 20.61
N ALA A 139 24.01 4.82 19.75
CA ALA A 139 23.31 3.71 19.12
C ALA A 139 24.23 2.97 18.13
N SER A 140 24.54 1.71 18.45
CA SER A 140 25.24 0.80 17.55
C SER A 140 24.44 0.52 16.27
N ASP A 141 25.10 0.03 15.23
CA ASP A 141 24.41 -0.38 14.01
C ASP A 141 23.38 -1.49 14.27
N ASP A 142 23.63 -2.39 15.22
CA ASP A 142 22.64 -3.40 15.63
C ASP A 142 21.43 -2.78 16.33
N ALA A 143 21.64 -1.75 17.16
CA ALA A 143 20.53 -0.99 17.74
C ALA A 143 19.71 -0.31 16.64
N LEU A 144 20.37 0.36 15.68
CA LEU A 144 19.71 0.98 14.53
C LEU A 144 18.96 -0.04 13.66
N ARG A 145 19.49 -1.26 13.47
CA ARG A 145 18.81 -2.34 12.75
C ARG A 145 17.53 -2.76 13.45
N ASN A 146 17.56 -2.90 14.77
CA ASN A 146 16.37 -3.23 15.55
C ASN A 146 15.32 -2.11 15.43
N LEU A 147 15.73 -0.84 15.54
CA LEU A 147 14.85 0.32 15.36
C LEU A 147 14.26 0.39 13.94
N ALA A 148 15.02 -0.01 12.93
CA ALA A 148 14.59 -0.09 11.53
C ALA A 148 13.84 -1.39 11.17
N THR A 149 13.45 -2.20 12.15
CA THR A 149 12.66 -3.42 11.95
C THR A 149 11.25 -3.20 12.44
N SER A 150 10.24 -3.65 11.69
CA SER A 150 8.85 -3.74 12.17
C SER A 150 8.65 -5.03 12.97
N TRP A 151 7.83 -4.95 14.01
CA TRP A 151 7.67 -6.02 14.98
C TRP A 151 6.21 -6.28 15.31
N GLY A 152 5.91 -7.56 15.56
CA GLY A 152 4.67 -7.96 16.20
C GLY A 152 3.45 -7.91 15.29
N PRO A 153 2.25 -8.12 15.87
CA PRO A 153 1.04 -8.35 15.09
C PRO A 153 0.55 -7.15 14.28
N PHE A 154 0.94 -5.92 14.66
CA PHE A 154 0.64 -4.70 13.91
C PHE A 154 1.85 -4.19 13.08
N GLN A 155 2.91 -5.00 12.94
CA GLN A 155 4.16 -4.62 12.26
C GLN A 155 4.66 -3.21 12.64
N LEU A 156 4.64 -2.89 13.94
CA LEU A 156 5.04 -1.57 14.43
C LEU A 156 6.56 -1.39 14.25
N MET A 157 6.97 -0.31 13.59
CA MET A 157 8.39 0.02 13.42
C MET A 157 9.09 0.22 14.77
N GLY A 158 10.27 -0.37 14.94
CA GLY A 158 11.00 -0.38 16.21
C GLY A 158 11.31 1.03 16.75
N TYR A 159 11.66 1.98 15.86
CA TYR A 159 11.93 3.37 16.27
C TYR A 159 10.73 4.09 16.88
N LYS A 160 9.51 3.57 16.71
CA LYS A 160 8.32 4.10 17.39
C LYS A 160 8.38 3.93 18.91
N CYS A 161 9.27 3.08 19.43
CA CYS A 161 9.53 2.99 20.87
C CYS A 161 9.95 4.32 21.49
N ILE A 162 10.61 5.19 20.70
CA ILE A 162 11.02 6.53 21.12
C ILE A 162 9.80 7.43 21.34
N LEU A 163 8.81 7.40 20.44
CA LEU A 163 7.57 8.18 20.61
C LEU A 163 6.77 7.69 21.83
N LEU A 164 6.76 6.37 22.02
CA LEU A 164 6.00 5.71 23.07
C LEU A 164 6.65 5.78 24.45
N ASP A 165 7.91 6.24 24.54
CA ASP A 165 8.74 6.20 25.74
C ASP A 165 8.82 4.78 26.35
N VAL A 166 9.14 3.79 25.51
CA VAL A 166 9.30 2.37 25.91
C VAL A 166 10.55 1.77 25.29
N ASN A 167 10.95 0.59 25.78
CA ASN A 167 12.08 -0.12 25.18
C ASN A 167 11.61 -0.92 23.96
N ILE A 168 12.52 -1.10 23.00
CA ILE A 168 12.24 -1.94 21.83
C ILE A 168 11.83 -3.37 22.17
N ARG A 169 12.37 -3.93 23.27
CA ARG A 169 11.98 -5.26 23.77
C ARG A 169 10.49 -5.35 24.16
N ASP A 170 9.89 -4.23 24.56
CA ASP A 170 8.49 -4.19 24.98
C ASP A 170 7.54 -4.28 23.78
N ILE A 171 7.95 -3.70 22.64
CA ILE A 171 7.27 -3.82 21.35
C ILE A 171 7.42 -5.24 20.77
N ARG A 172 8.61 -5.83 20.91
CA ARG A 172 8.93 -7.18 20.40
C ARG A 172 8.29 -8.30 21.23
N GLY A 173 8.04 -8.02 22.50
CA GLY A 173 7.66 -9.00 23.50
C GLY A 173 6.14 -9.22 23.60
N PRO A 174 5.70 -9.84 24.71
CA PRO A 174 4.28 -10.19 24.91
C PRO A 174 3.35 -8.98 24.95
N ASN A 175 3.88 -7.78 25.18
CA ASN A 175 3.11 -6.54 25.23
C ASN A 175 2.96 -5.84 23.87
N GLY A 176 3.40 -6.46 22.76
CA GLY A 176 3.39 -5.85 21.43
C GLY A 176 2.02 -5.32 20.99
N ILE A 177 0.92 -6.01 21.32
CA ILE A 177 -0.45 -5.53 21.05
C ILE A 177 -0.75 -4.25 21.82
N LYS A 178 -0.45 -4.21 23.12
CA LYS A 178 -0.70 -3.04 23.97
C LYS A 178 0.06 -1.81 23.47
N HIS A 179 1.34 -1.97 23.11
CA HIS A 179 2.17 -0.87 22.64
C HIS A 179 1.80 -0.42 21.23
N GLY A 180 1.50 -1.36 20.32
CA GLY A 180 0.98 -1.02 19.00
C GLY A 180 -0.37 -0.32 19.05
N ALA A 181 -1.30 -0.77 19.88
CA ALA A 181 -2.57 -0.07 20.08
C ALA A 181 -2.38 1.33 20.71
N ASN A 182 -1.43 1.51 21.63
CA ASN A 182 -1.10 2.83 22.15
C ASN A 182 -0.59 3.77 21.04
N TRP A 183 0.31 3.27 20.19
CA TRP A 183 0.81 4.04 19.06
C TRP A 183 -0.31 4.43 18.09
N ILE A 184 -1.19 3.49 17.76
CA ILE A 184 -2.39 3.73 16.94
C ILE A 184 -3.26 4.84 17.57
N ASN A 185 -3.53 4.74 18.87
CA ASN A 185 -4.30 5.73 19.60
C ASN A 185 -3.69 7.14 19.51
N GLN A 186 -2.38 7.26 19.77
CA GLN A 186 -1.67 8.54 19.72
C GLN A 186 -1.58 9.13 18.31
N THR A 187 -1.48 8.27 17.28
CA THR A 187 -1.22 8.72 15.91
C THR A 187 -2.49 9.06 15.15
N TYR A 188 -3.51 8.21 15.24
CA TYR A 188 -4.75 8.38 14.47
C TYR A 188 -6.00 7.85 15.19
N GLY A 189 -5.94 7.63 16.51
CA GLY A 189 -7.09 7.16 17.30
C GLY A 189 -8.29 8.12 17.23
N GLN A 190 -8.05 9.43 17.16
CA GLN A 190 -9.14 10.40 16.98
C GLN A 190 -9.88 10.20 15.64
N VAL A 191 -9.15 9.91 14.57
CA VAL A 191 -9.71 9.62 13.24
C VAL A 191 -10.50 8.32 13.28
N MET A 192 -10.00 7.31 14.01
CA MET A 192 -10.70 6.04 14.21
C MET A 192 -12.04 6.23 14.92
N ARG A 193 -12.07 7.00 16.02
CA ARG A 193 -13.31 7.30 16.77
C ARG A 193 -14.35 8.06 15.94
N GLN A 194 -13.93 8.76 14.90
CA GLN A 194 -14.84 9.40 13.93
C GLN A 194 -15.39 8.40 12.88
N GLY A 195 -15.09 7.10 13.00
CA GLY A 195 -15.50 6.07 12.03
C GLY A 195 -14.76 6.15 10.69
N ARG A 196 -13.70 6.96 10.59
CA ARG A 196 -12.95 7.18 9.34
C ARG A 196 -11.91 6.08 9.09
N PHE A 197 -12.36 4.84 9.04
CA PHE A 197 -11.49 3.66 8.96
C PHE A 197 -10.67 3.59 7.68
N ARG A 198 -11.20 4.11 6.56
CA ARG A 198 -10.46 4.22 5.29
C ARG A 198 -9.19 5.06 5.46
N ASP A 199 -9.31 6.18 6.16
CA ASP A 199 -8.16 7.02 6.48
C ASP A 199 -7.21 6.31 7.43
N CYS A 200 -7.72 5.60 8.43
CA CYS A 200 -6.91 4.89 9.41
C CYS A 200 -6.02 3.82 8.77
N PHE A 201 -6.54 2.99 7.86
CA PHE A 201 -5.71 2.01 7.13
C PHE A 201 -4.64 2.69 6.28
N HIS A 202 -4.98 3.77 5.58
CA HIS A 202 -4.01 4.50 4.78
C HIS A 202 -2.94 5.18 5.64
N MET A 203 -3.32 5.76 6.78
CA MET A 203 -2.41 6.36 7.76
C MET A 203 -1.48 5.31 8.37
N HIS A 204 -1.97 4.11 8.67
CA HIS A 204 -1.11 3.03 9.16
C HIS A 204 -0.04 2.66 8.13
N ASN A 205 -0.44 2.51 6.86
CA ASN A 205 0.46 2.07 5.80
C ASN A 205 1.43 3.15 5.31
N THR A 206 1.01 4.41 5.31
CA THR A 206 1.72 5.51 4.62
C THR A 206 2.04 6.72 5.50
N GLY A 207 1.45 6.80 6.69
CA GLY A 207 1.49 7.99 7.56
C GLY A 207 0.57 9.14 7.12
N GLN A 208 -0.26 8.97 6.08
CA GLN A 208 -1.12 10.03 5.55
C GLN A 208 -2.60 9.61 5.46
N PRO A 209 -3.56 10.54 5.58
CA PRO A 209 -4.97 10.26 5.29
C PRO A 209 -5.17 9.72 3.87
N TYR A 210 -6.30 9.05 3.63
CA TYR A 210 -6.63 8.60 2.29
C TYR A 210 -6.87 9.83 1.38
N PRO A 211 -6.33 9.86 0.14
CA PRO A 211 -6.46 11.03 -0.70
C PRO A 211 -7.92 11.32 -1.07
N ARG A 212 -8.30 12.60 -1.02
CA ARG A 212 -9.63 13.06 -1.45
C ARG A 212 -9.82 12.96 -2.97
N THR A 213 -8.73 13.04 -3.72
CA THR A 213 -8.70 13.04 -5.19
C THR A 213 -7.52 12.21 -5.68
N GLY A 214 -7.71 11.50 -6.79
CA GLY A 214 -6.68 10.63 -7.36
C GLY A 214 -6.59 9.26 -6.69
N LEU A 215 -5.63 8.45 -7.13
CA LEU A 215 -5.43 7.10 -6.61
C LEU A 215 -4.63 7.13 -5.30
N PRO A 216 -4.94 6.25 -4.33
CA PRO A 216 -4.12 6.06 -3.13
C PRO A 216 -2.71 5.60 -3.51
N ARG A 217 -1.72 6.06 -2.75
CA ARG A 217 -0.32 5.62 -2.90
C ARG A 217 0.02 4.66 -1.79
N THR A 218 -0.39 3.42 -1.97
CA THR A 218 0.03 2.28 -1.12
C THR A 218 0.87 1.33 -1.96
N HIS A 219 1.79 0.58 -1.32
CA HIS A 219 2.54 -0.46 -2.03
C HIS A 219 1.61 -1.55 -2.58
N ASP A 220 0.61 -1.93 -1.77
CA ASP A 220 -0.50 -2.79 -2.19
C ASP A 220 -1.77 -1.95 -2.38
N PRO A 221 -2.29 -1.79 -3.62
CA PRO A 221 -3.55 -1.10 -3.88
C PRO A 221 -4.75 -1.70 -3.13
N GLN A 222 -4.69 -2.99 -2.80
CA GLN A 222 -5.75 -3.72 -2.10
C GLN A 222 -5.69 -3.54 -0.59
N TYR A 223 -4.66 -2.93 -0.01
CA TYR A 223 -4.46 -2.82 1.43
C TYR A 223 -5.67 -2.23 2.15
N VAL A 224 -6.13 -1.06 1.69
CA VAL A 224 -7.28 -0.35 2.29
C VAL A 224 -8.61 -1.08 2.06
N PRO A 225 -9.00 -1.46 0.83
CA PRO A 225 -10.27 -2.16 0.63
C PRO A 225 -10.31 -3.51 1.36
N ARG A 226 -9.19 -4.25 1.44
CA ARG A 226 -9.09 -5.50 2.21
C ARG A 226 -9.31 -5.26 3.70
N GLY A 227 -8.64 -4.25 4.27
CA GLY A 227 -8.83 -3.88 5.68
C GLY A 227 -10.30 -3.59 6.00
N LEU A 228 -10.97 -2.76 5.19
CA LEU A 228 -12.38 -2.43 5.36
C LEU A 228 -13.30 -3.65 5.22
N SER A 229 -13.01 -4.54 4.27
CA SER A 229 -13.77 -5.78 4.11
C SER A 229 -13.58 -6.73 5.29
N MET A 230 -12.38 -6.78 5.84
CA MET A 230 -12.01 -7.69 6.91
C MET A 230 -12.54 -7.26 8.27
N MET A 231 -12.73 -5.96 8.49
CA MET A 231 -13.46 -5.47 9.68
C MET A 231 -14.84 -6.11 9.82
N LYS A 232 -15.53 -6.40 8.69
CA LYS A 232 -16.85 -7.04 8.70
C LYS A 232 -16.83 -8.46 9.25
N GLN A 233 -15.68 -9.14 9.20
CA GLN A 233 -15.51 -10.48 9.73
C GLN A 233 -15.45 -10.48 11.27
N PHE A 234 -14.94 -9.39 11.85
CA PHE A 234 -14.78 -9.21 13.30
C PHE A 234 -15.84 -8.28 13.92
N ALA A 235 -16.83 -7.86 13.12
CA ALA A 235 -17.97 -7.14 13.66
C ALA A 235 -18.76 -8.09 14.58
N PRO A 236 -19.22 -7.65 15.76
CA PRO A 236 -20.06 -8.47 16.61
C PRO A 236 -21.26 -8.96 15.79
N SER A 237 -21.56 -10.25 15.86
CA SER A 237 -22.70 -10.84 15.17
C SER A 237 -23.95 -10.08 15.62
N THR A 238 -24.67 -9.43 14.71
CA THR A 238 -25.97 -8.80 15.02
C THR A 238 -27.09 -9.82 15.28
N ALA A 239 -26.74 -11.08 15.53
CA ALA A 239 -27.65 -12.12 15.98
C ALA A 239 -27.79 -12.04 17.51
N HIS A 240 -29.02 -11.77 17.95
CA HIS A 240 -29.51 -11.67 19.33
C HIS A 240 -29.56 -10.25 19.93
N ALA A 241 -30.29 -9.36 19.26
CA ALA A 241 -31.12 -8.35 19.92
C ALA A 241 -32.62 -8.61 19.60
N THR A 242 -33.08 -9.83 19.84
CA THR A 242 -34.50 -10.17 20.05
C THR A 242 -34.56 -11.46 20.86
N ASN A 243 -34.78 -11.30 22.16
CA ASN A 243 -35.72 -12.06 23.00
C ASN A 243 -35.76 -11.42 24.38
#